data_AF-A0A1S4ESG8-F1
#
_entry.id   AF-A0A1S4ESG8-F1
#
_cell.length_a   1.000
_cell.length_b   1.000
_cell.length_c   1.000
_cell.angle_alpha   90.00
_cell.angle_beta   90.00
_cell.angle_gamma   90.00
#
_symmetry.space_group_name_H-M   'P 1'
#
loop_
_entity.id
_entity.type
_entity.pdbx_description
1 polymer ?
#
loop_
_entity_poly.entity_id
_entity_poly.type
_entity_poly.pdbx_seq_one_letter_code
_entity_poly.pdbx_strand_id
1 'polypeptide(L)' 'SSPSYSAPAPAYSSPSYSAPAPAYSAPAYKPNYAPEYPEAPAKYDFSYDVADSYTGDYKSQQETRDGDYVKG' A
#
# COMPACT_ATOMS: atom_id res chain seq x y z
N SER A 1 -78.34 12.62 7.13
CA SER A 1 -77.08 13.27 6.74
C SER A 1 -76.67 14.25 7.82
N SER A 2 -75.48 14.07 8.40
CA SER A 2 -74.93 14.99 9.40
C SER A 2 -73.95 15.96 8.71
N PRO A 3 -73.94 17.25 9.07
CA PRO A 3 -73.01 18.20 8.46
C PRO A 3 -71.58 17.91 8.92
N SER A 4 -70.69 17.68 7.98
CA SER A 4 -69.25 17.52 8.23
C SER A 4 -68.62 18.91 8.27
N TYR A 5 -68.18 19.34 9.44
CA TYR A 5 -67.33 20.52 9.58
C TYR A 5 -65.88 20.06 9.37
N SER A 6 -65.27 20.50 8.27
CA SER A 6 -63.84 20.34 8.02
C SER A 6 -63.12 21.59 8.54
N ALA A 7 -62.33 21.45 9.61
CA ALA A 7 -61.43 22.50 10.06
C ALA A 7 -60.11 22.39 9.26
N PRO A 8 -59.52 23.51 8.78
CA PRO A 8 -58.27 23.44 8.04
C PRO A 8 -57.13 23.01 8.97
N ALA A 9 -56.32 22.05 8.52
CA ALA A 9 -55.12 21.63 9.24
C ALA A 9 -54.07 22.76 9.22
N PRO A 10 -53.32 22.98 10.31
CA PRO A 10 -52.30 24.02 10.35
C PRO A 10 -51.13 23.66 9.43
N ALA A 11 -50.76 24.60 8.55
CA ALA A 11 -49.58 24.47 7.72
C ALA A 11 -48.34 24.88 8.52
N TYR A 12 -47.44 23.94 8.77
CA TYR A 12 -46.12 24.21 9.35
C TYR A 12 -45.09 24.35 8.23
N SER A 13 -44.37 25.47 8.21
CA SER A 13 -43.17 25.62 7.38
C SER A 13 -41.97 25.08 8.17
N SER A 14 -41.23 24.16 7.57
CA SER A 14 -39.96 23.66 8.11
C SER A 14 -38.81 24.58 7.69
N PRO A 15 -37.87 24.88 8.60
CA PRO A 15 -36.67 25.63 8.25
C PRO A 15 -35.76 24.78 7.36
N SER A 16 -35.28 25.37 6.27
CA SER A 16 -34.25 24.76 5.42
C SER A 16 -32.88 25.10 5.98
N TYR A 17 -32.10 24.07 6.35
CA TYR A 17 -30.72 24.23 6.78
C TYR A 17 -29.79 23.81 5.64
N SER A 18 -28.92 24.72 5.21
CA SER A 18 -27.78 24.38 4.36
C SER A 18 -26.57 24.17 5.25
N ALA A 19 -26.08 22.93 5.32
CA ALA A 19 -24.83 22.63 6.01
C ALA A 19 -23.65 22.90 5.06
N PRO A 20 -22.57 23.56 5.50
CA PRO A 20 -21.40 23.74 4.66
C PRO A 20 -20.73 22.39 4.39
N ALA A 21 -20.32 22.16 3.14
CA ALA A 21 -19.55 20.99 2.78
C ALA A 21 -18.14 21.08 3.42
N PRO A 22 -17.60 20.00 4.00
CA PRO A 22 -16.28 20.04 4.61
C PRO A 22 -15.20 20.15 3.53
N ALA A 23 -14.36 21.18 3.62
CA ALA A 23 -13.18 21.34 2.79
C ALA A 23 -11.99 20.66 3.46
N TYR A 24 -11.50 19.56 2.88
CA TYR A 24 -10.28 18.91 3.32
C TYR A 24 -9.12 19.27 2.39
N SER A 25 -8.09 19.92 2.93
CA SER A 25 -6.82 20.11 2.22
C SER A 25 -5.94 18.87 2.45
N ALA A 26 -5.49 18.23 1.35
CA ALA A 26 -4.51 17.16 1.44
C ALA A 26 -3.15 17.72 1.87
N PRO A 27 -2.41 17.03 2.76
CA PRO A 27 -1.07 17.47 3.15
C PRO A 27 -0.12 17.39 1.94
N ALA A 28 0.71 18.41 1.77
CA ALA A 28 1.78 18.39 0.79
C ALA A 28 2.82 17.33 1.19
N TYR A 29 3.07 16.37 0.29
CA TYR A 29 4.11 15.37 0.47
C TYR A 29 5.48 16.05 0.54
N LYS A 30 6.16 15.93 1.68
CA LYS A 30 7.58 16.27 1.80
C LYS A 30 8.35 14.95 1.81
N PRO A 31 9.09 14.61 0.74
CA PRO A 31 9.98 13.45 0.81
C PRO A 31 11.00 13.71 1.92
N ASN A 32 10.94 12.89 2.96
CA ASN A 32 12.03 12.78 3.90
C ASN A 32 13.18 12.13 3.13
N TYR A 33 14.31 12.82 2.96
CA TYR A 33 15.48 12.27 2.29
C TYR A 33 15.82 10.93 2.97
N ALA A 34 15.68 9.83 2.23
CA ALA A 34 16.16 8.54 2.67
C ALA A 34 17.67 8.66 2.96
N PRO A 35 18.24 7.88 3.89
CA PRO A 35 19.69 7.83 4.04
C PRO A 35 20.31 7.59 2.66
N GLU A 36 21.24 8.47 2.28
CA GLU A 36 21.97 8.38 1.02
C GLU A 36 22.92 7.19 1.13
N TYR A 37 22.42 6.01 0.78
CA TYR A 37 23.26 4.86 0.52
C TYR A 37 24.02 5.17 -0.76
N PRO A 38 25.35 4.97 -0.80
CA PRO A 38 26.04 4.99 -2.07
C PRO A 38 25.35 3.96 -2.98
N GLU A 39 24.94 4.39 -4.18
CA GLU A 39 24.47 3.49 -5.23
C GLU A 39 25.65 2.61 -5.67
N ALA A 40 25.93 1.59 -4.88
CA ALA A 40 26.93 0.59 -5.19
C ALA A 40 26.28 -0.47 -6.09
N PRO A 41 27.02 -0.99 -7.09
CA PRO A 41 26.55 -2.13 -7.87
C PRO A 41 26.26 -3.33 -6.96
N ALA A 42 25.19 -4.07 -7.28
CA ALA A 42 24.83 -5.27 -6.55
C ALA A 42 25.98 -6.30 -6.57
N LYS A 43 26.35 -6.80 -5.39
CA LYS A 43 27.44 -7.76 -5.21
C LYS A 43 27.03 -8.87 -4.27
N TYR A 44 27.25 -10.11 -4.68
CA TYR A 44 27.12 -11.29 -3.83
C TYR A 44 28.09 -12.38 -4.25
N ASP A 45 28.43 -13.22 -3.28
CA ASP A 45 29.11 -14.49 -3.49
C ASP A 45 28.30 -15.54 -2.71
N PHE A 46 27.76 -16.51 -3.44
CA PHE A 46 26.92 -17.56 -2.89
C PHE A 46 27.48 -18.92 -3.29
N SER A 47 27.43 -19.88 -2.37
CA SER A 47 27.86 -21.26 -2.63
C SER A 47 26.88 -22.22 -1.98
N TYR A 48 26.68 -23.37 -2.62
CA TYR A 48 25.92 -24.47 -2.05
C TYR A 48 26.60 -25.81 -2.32
N ASP A 49 26.37 -26.75 -1.42
CA ASP A 49 26.82 -28.13 -1.52
C ASP A 49 25.68 -29.11 -1.27
N VAL A 50 25.80 -30.28 -1.91
CA VAL A 50 24.97 -31.46 -1.66
C VAL A 50 25.91 -32.54 -1.16
N ALA A 51 25.68 -33.02 0.06
CA ALA A 51 26.45 -34.10 0.67
C ALA A 51 25.49 -35.22 1.11
N ASP A 52 25.20 -36.13 0.21
CA ASP A 52 24.34 -37.30 0.46
C ASP A 52 25.19 -38.57 0.56
N SER A 53 25.53 -38.95 1.80
CA SER A 53 26.31 -40.17 2.06
C SER A 53 25.56 -41.47 1.77
N TYR A 54 24.23 -41.44 1.67
CA TYR A 54 23.43 -42.63 1.40
C TYR A 54 23.44 -43.00 -0.08
N THR A 55 23.27 -42.02 -0.97
CA THR A 55 23.39 -42.24 -2.42
C THR A 55 24.81 -42.09 -2.95
N GLY A 56 25.70 -41.47 -2.16
CA GLY A 56 27.07 -41.13 -2.56
C GLY A 56 27.15 -39.88 -3.43
N ASP A 57 26.08 -39.09 -3.50
CA ASP A 57 26.04 -37.85 -4.27
C ASP A 57 26.74 -36.73 -3.52
N TYR A 58 27.86 -36.26 -4.08
CA TYR A 58 28.57 -35.09 -3.61
C TYR A 58 28.69 -34.07 -4.73
N LYS A 59 28.07 -32.91 -4.56
CA LYS A 59 28.09 -31.81 -5.53
C LYS A 59 28.35 -30.48 -4.83
N SER A 60 28.91 -29.54 -5.55
CA SER A 60 29.12 -28.17 -5.08
C SER A 60 29.01 -27.21 -6.24
N GLN A 61 28.48 -26.02 -6.01
CA GLN A 61 28.42 -24.93 -6.99
C GLN A 61 28.64 -23.59 -6.28
N GLN A 62 29.20 -22.63 -7.02
CA GLN A 62 29.45 -21.27 -6.56
C GLN A 62 28.96 -20.30 -7.63
N GLU A 63 28.28 -19.24 -7.20
CA GLU A 63 27.87 -18.13 -8.05
C GLU A 63 28.37 -16.79 -7.47
N THR A 64 28.93 -15.94 -8.32
CA THR A 64 29.35 -14.58 -7.96
C THR A 64 28.67 -13.57 -8.87
N ARG A 65 28.24 -12.43 -8.28
CA ARG A 65 27.79 -11.25 -9.02
C ARG A 65 28.65 -10.03 -8.70
N ASP A 66 29.03 -9.30 -9.76
CA ASP A 66 29.62 -7.97 -9.68
C ASP A 66 28.89 -7.03 -10.65
N GLY A 67 28.04 -6.14 -10.12
CA GLY A 67 27.26 -5.23 -10.94
C GLY A 67 26.29 -6.00 -11.81
N ASP A 68 26.50 -5.97 -13.13
CA ASP A 68 25.67 -6.69 -14.12
C ASP A 68 26.29 -8.02 -14.57
N TYR A 69 27.49 -8.35 -14.08
CA TYR A 69 28.21 -9.56 -14.44
C TYR A 69 27.93 -10.66 -13.41
N VAL A 70 27.43 -11.82 -13.87
CA VAL A 70 27.17 -13.02 -13.05
C VAL A 70 27.94 -14.20 -13.65
N LYS A 71 28.54 -15.03 -12.78
CA LYS A 71 29.28 -16.24 -13.16
C LYS A 71 29.04 -17.37 -12.14
N GLY A 72 28.99 -18.62 -12.59
CA GLY A 72 28.80 -19.83 -11.77
C GLY A 72 28.51 -21.07 -12.61
#